data_AF-A0A1M2UXD7-F1
#
_entry.id   AF-A0A1M2UXD7-F1
#
_cell.length_a   1.000
_cell.length_b   1.000
_cell.length_c   1.000
_cell.angle_alpha   90.00
_cell.angle_beta   90.00
_cell.angle_gamma   90.00
#
_symmetry.space_group_name_H-M   'P 1'
#
loop_
_entity.id
_entity.type
_entity.pdbx_description
1 polymer ?
#
loop_
_entity_poly.entity_id
_entity_poly.type
_entity_poly.pdbx_seq_one_letter_code
_entity_poly.pdbx_strand_id
1 'polypeptide(L)'
;MPVQLHQIVSGGQTGADRAALDAGMALGIAIGGACPKGRLAEDGPLASRYPLREITGGYRQRTKTNVVDSDGTVIFFRGVPEGGTEATLAFCIKLKKPYCLIDMNEIRVAREPVNKTV
;
A
#
# COMPACT_ATOMS: atom_id res chain seq x y z
N MET A 1 24.40 -6.38 6.49
CA MET A 1 23.65 -5.58 7.48
C MET A 1 22.19 -6.03 7.42
N PRO A 2 21.47 -6.12 8.54
CA PRO A 2 20.03 -6.42 8.51
C PRO A 2 19.30 -5.30 7.75
N VAL A 3 18.28 -5.68 6.97
CA VAL A 3 17.42 -4.71 6.28
C VAL A 3 16.53 -4.03 7.31
N GLN A 4 16.59 -2.71 7.41
CA GLN A 4 15.77 -1.92 8.31
C GLN A 4 14.68 -1.20 7.51
N LEU A 5 13.42 -1.37 7.92
CA LEU A 5 12.27 -0.68 7.32
C LEU A 5 12.19 0.74 7.88
N HIS A 6 12.41 1.74 7.01
CA HIS A 6 12.41 3.15 7.40
C HIS A 6 11.05 3.83 7.15
N GLN A 7 10.36 3.46 6.07
CA GLN A 7 9.12 4.10 5.67
C GLN A 7 8.20 3.11 4.93
N ILE A 8 6.89 3.28 5.11
CA ILE A 8 5.85 2.64 4.31
C ILE A 8 5.28 3.66 3.34
N VAL A 9 5.31 3.33 2.05
CA VAL A 9 4.74 4.15 0.97
C VAL A 9 3.49 3.45 0.44
N SER A 10 2.37 4.17 0.35
CA SER A 10 1.10 3.62 -0.16
C SER A 10 0.30 4.68 -0.92
N GLY A 11 -0.69 4.26 -1.71
CA GLY A 11 -1.61 5.18 -2.40
C GLY A 11 -2.88 5.51 -1.63
N GLY A 12 -3.08 4.92 -0.45
CA GLY A 12 -4.21 5.22 0.42
C GLY A 12 -5.57 4.69 -0.07
N GLN A 13 -5.63 3.80 -1.06
CA GLN A 13 -6.89 3.11 -1.35
C GLN A 13 -7.37 2.33 -0.11
N THR A 14 -8.66 2.03 -0.04
CA THR A 14 -9.20 1.04 0.91
C THR A 14 -8.45 -0.30 0.86
N GLY A 15 -8.63 -1.10 1.92
CA GLY A 15 -8.00 -2.42 2.02
C GLY A 15 -6.50 -2.33 2.31
N ALA A 16 -5.68 -2.96 1.48
CA ALA A 16 -4.25 -3.16 1.74
C ALA A 16 -3.47 -1.84 1.88
N ASP A 17 -3.79 -0.85 1.04
CA ASP A 17 -3.13 0.46 1.06
C ASP A 17 -3.36 1.17 2.41
N ARG A 18 -4.62 1.24 2.87
CA ARG A 18 -4.98 1.80 4.17
C ARG A 18 -4.37 1.04 5.34
N ALA A 19 -4.46 -0.29 5.31
CA ALA A 19 -3.95 -1.14 6.37
C ALA A 19 -2.43 -0.97 6.56
N ALA A 20 -1.68 -0.78 5.48
CA ALA A 20 -0.25 -0.50 5.54
C ALA A 20 0.04 0.84 6.23
N LEU A 21 -0.73 1.89 5.93
CA LEU A 21 -0.59 3.19 6.58
C LEU A 21 -0.96 3.15 8.06
N ASP A 22 -2.06 2.46 8.40
CA ASP A 22 -2.51 2.28 9.78
C ASP A 22 -1.49 1.50 10.62
N ALA A 23 -0.94 0.41 10.06
CA ALA A 23 0.12 -0.35 10.70
C ALA A 23 1.38 0.49 10.91
N GLY A 24 1.79 1.29 9.92
CA GLY A 24 2.93 2.19 10.04
C GLY A 24 2.76 3.21 11.17
N MET A 25 1.59 3.86 11.25
CA MET A 25 1.28 4.78 12.35
C MET A 25 1.30 4.07 13.71
N ALA A 26 0.68 2.90 13.82
CA ALA A 26 0.62 2.15 15.07
C ALA A 26 2.00 1.69 15.57
N LEU A 27 2.91 1.39 14.64
CA LEU A 27 4.27 0.93 14.93
C LEU A 27 5.31 2.07 15.00
N GLY A 28 4.89 3.33 14.80
CA GLY A 28 5.80 4.47 14.75
C GLY A 28 6.77 4.46 13.55
N ILE A 29 6.44 3.74 12.49
CA ILE A 29 7.20 3.72 11.23
C ILE A 29 6.72 4.91 10.39
N ALA A 30 7.64 5.63 9.74
CA ALA A 30 7.25 6.73 8.86
C ALA A 30 6.29 6.23 7.76
N ILE A 31 5.26 7.02 7.45
CA ILE A 31 4.31 6.72 6.39
C ILE A 31 4.22 7.85 5.38
N GLY A 32 3.89 7.53 4.13
CA GLY A 32 3.71 8.52 3.07
C GLY A 32 3.31 7.92 1.73
N GLY A 33 3.57 8.67 0.66
CA GLY A 33 3.28 8.27 -0.72
C GLY A 33 2.46 9.30 -1.51
N ALA A 34 1.99 8.88 -2.68
CA ALA A 34 1.21 9.68 -3.60
C ALA A 34 -0.24 9.19 -3.71
N CYS A 35 -1.18 10.14 -3.71
CA CYS A 35 -2.61 9.89 -3.95
C CYS A 35 -3.14 10.78 -5.09
N PRO A 36 -4.29 10.43 -5.72
CA PRO A 36 -4.89 11.28 -6.73
C PRO A 36 -5.33 12.63 -6.15
N LYS A 37 -5.37 13.67 -6.99
CA LYS A 37 -5.95 14.99 -6.64
C LYS A 37 -7.37 14.83 -6.07
N GLY A 38 -7.70 15.58 -5.02
CA GLY A 38 -8.93 15.42 -4.24
C GLY A 38 -8.86 14.26 -3.25
N ARG A 39 -7.67 13.66 -3.08
CA ARG A 39 -7.40 12.52 -2.20
C ARG A 39 -8.37 11.35 -2.44
N LEU A 40 -8.68 11.05 -3.69
CA LEU A 40 -9.73 10.10 -4.06
C LEU A 40 -9.39 8.66 -3.62
N ALA A 41 -10.35 8.01 -2.98
CA ALA A 41 -10.42 6.57 -2.73
C ALA A 41 -11.86 6.08 -3.01
N GLU A 42 -12.07 4.76 -3.05
CA GLU A 42 -13.40 4.18 -3.37
C GLU A 42 -14.46 4.45 -2.30
N ASP A 43 -14.03 4.65 -1.04
CA ASP A 43 -14.88 4.97 0.10
C ASP A 43 -15.02 6.49 0.35
N GLY A 44 -14.58 7.30 -0.61
CA GLY A 44 -14.57 8.76 -0.53
C GLY A 44 -13.17 9.34 -0.30
N PRO A 45 -13.08 10.64 0.02
CA PRO A 45 -11.80 11.31 0.19
C PRO A 45 -10.99 10.76 1.37
N LEU A 46 -9.69 10.64 1.16
CA LEU A 46 -8.72 10.20 2.14
C LEU A 46 -8.66 11.12 3.36
N ALA A 47 -8.77 10.55 4.57
CA ALA A 47 -8.60 11.30 5.81
C ALA A 47 -7.27 12.07 5.85
N SER A 48 -7.28 13.29 6.40
CA SER A 48 -6.11 14.19 6.47
C SER A 48 -4.97 13.66 7.34
N ARG A 49 -5.25 12.71 8.25
CA ARG A 49 -4.24 12.05 9.10
C ARG A 49 -3.14 11.33 8.31
N TYR A 50 -3.40 10.94 7.06
CA TYR A 50 -2.40 10.30 6.21
C TYR A 50 -1.58 11.35 5.45
N PRO A 51 -0.26 11.44 5.66
CA PRO A 51 0.62 12.45 5.04
C PRO A 51 0.97 12.10 3.59
N LEU A 52 -0.05 11.99 2.75
CA LEU A 52 0.08 11.64 1.33
C LEU A 52 0.08 12.90 0.46
N ARG A 53 0.99 12.92 -0.53
CA ARG A 53 1.12 13.99 -1.52
C ARG A 53 0.11 13.78 -2.65
N GLU A 54 -0.76 14.75 -2.86
CA GLU A 54 -1.62 14.75 -4.03
C GLU A 54 -0.81 14.96 -5.31
N ILE A 55 -1.10 14.16 -6.34
CA ILE A 55 -0.49 14.30 -7.65
C ILE A 55 -1.56 14.46 -8.73
N THR A 56 -1.17 15.07 -9.85
CA THR A 56 -2.00 15.12 -11.05
C THR A 56 -2.06 13.75 -11.73
N GLY A 57 -3.16 13.50 -12.44
CA GLY A 57 -3.47 12.20 -13.05
C GLY A 57 -4.45 11.38 -12.21
N GLY A 58 -4.57 10.10 -12.55
CA GLY A 58 -5.49 9.17 -11.88
C GLY A 58 -4.78 8.05 -11.12
N TYR A 59 -5.54 7.01 -10.78
CA TYR A 59 -5.05 5.83 -10.05
C TYR A 59 -3.79 5.21 -10.67
N ARG A 60 -3.69 5.15 -11.99
CA ARG A 60 -2.52 4.59 -12.66
C ARG A 60 -1.24 5.40 -12.41
N GLN A 61 -1.35 6.73 -12.35
CA GLN A 61 -0.19 7.60 -12.13
C GLN A 61 0.28 7.53 -10.68
N ARG A 62 -0.64 7.56 -9.70
CA ARG A 62 -0.27 7.42 -8.28
C ARG A 62 0.37 6.06 -7.98
N THR A 63 -0.15 4.98 -8.59
CA THR A 63 0.44 3.64 -8.43
C THR A 63 1.86 3.60 -8.97
N LYS A 64 2.09 4.13 -10.18
CA LYS A 64 3.44 4.22 -10.75
C LYS A 64 4.38 5.03 -9.87
N THR A 65 3.94 6.20 -9.39
CA THR A 65 4.74 7.07 -8.50
C THR A 65 5.13 6.33 -7.22
N ASN A 66 4.21 5.62 -6.57
CA ASN A 66 4.52 4.86 -5.37
C ASN A 66 5.52 3.72 -5.61
N VAL A 67 5.43 3.03 -6.76
CA VAL A 67 6.42 1.99 -7.14
C VAL A 67 7.80 2.60 -7.39
N VAL A 68 7.87 3.79 -8.01
CA VAL A 68 9.13 4.51 -8.25
C VAL A 68 9.77 4.98 -6.94
N ASP A 69 8.97 5.56 -6.06
CA ASP A 69 9.39 6.18 -4.80
C ASP A 69 9.68 5.15 -3.69
N SER A 70 9.51 3.85 -3.96
CA SER A 70 9.80 2.76 -3.02
C SER A 70 11.02 1.94 -3.43
N ASP A 71 11.74 1.38 -2.45
CA ASP A 71 12.85 0.45 -2.70
C ASP A 71 12.35 -0.96 -3.07
N GLY A 72 11.13 -1.30 -2.66
CA GLY A 72 10.45 -2.53 -3.03
C GLY A 72 8.95 -2.42 -2.78
N THR A 73 8.16 -3.34 -3.35
CA THR A 73 6.70 -3.32 -3.24
C THR A 73 6.17 -4.67 -2.78
N VAL A 74 5.45 -4.68 -1.66
CA VAL A 74 4.65 -5.85 -1.24
C VAL A 74 3.26 -5.72 -1.83
N ILE A 75 2.80 -6.75 -2.52
CA ILE A 75 1.52 -6.77 -3.23
C ILE A 75 0.67 -7.91 -2.67
N PHE A 76 -0.45 -7.54 -2.04
CA PHE A 76 -1.44 -8.48 -1.53
C PHE A 76 -2.53 -8.72 -2.59
N PHE A 77 -2.85 -9.98 -2.85
CA PHE A 77 -3.86 -10.38 -3.83
C PHE A 77 -4.56 -11.66 -3.40
N ARG A 78 -5.57 -12.11 -4.17
CA ARG A 78 -6.27 -13.38 -3.97
C ARG A 78 -6.31 -14.15 -5.28
N GLY A 79 -5.61 -15.27 -5.36
CA GLY A 79 -5.58 -16.10 -6.57
C GLY A 79 -4.80 -15.43 -7.71
N VAL A 80 -5.47 -14.70 -8.60
CA VAL A 80 -4.82 -14.02 -9.74
C VAL A 80 -4.81 -12.51 -9.50
N PRO A 81 -3.67 -11.81 -9.64
CA PRO A 81 -3.63 -10.35 -9.60
C PRO A 81 -4.46 -9.75 -10.75
N GLU A 82 -5.39 -8.84 -10.42
CA GLU A 82 -6.26 -8.18 -11.38
C GLU A 82 -6.31 -6.66 -11.16
N GLY A 83 -6.71 -5.91 -12.19
CA GLY A 83 -6.99 -4.48 -12.09
C GLY A 83 -5.81 -3.65 -11.55
N GLY A 84 -6.03 -2.91 -10.47
CA GLY A 84 -5.00 -2.06 -9.85
C GLY A 84 -3.79 -2.85 -9.32
N THR A 85 -4.02 -4.08 -8.85
CA THR A 85 -2.98 -4.99 -8.37
C THR A 85 -2.10 -5.47 -9.52
N GLU A 86 -2.71 -5.92 -10.62
CA GLU A 86 -2.00 -6.28 -11.86
C GLU A 86 -1.18 -5.11 -12.39
N ALA A 87 -1.76 -3.91 -12.42
CA ALA A 87 -1.06 -2.70 -12.85
C ALA A 87 0.17 -2.41 -11.97
N THR A 88 0.07 -2.62 -10.66
CA THR A 88 1.21 -2.46 -9.72
C THR A 88 2.31 -3.44 -10.05
N LEU A 89 1.98 -4.73 -10.20
CA LEU A 89 2.94 -5.78 -10.58
C LEU A 89 3.61 -5.47 -11.92
N ALA A 90 2.83 -5.04 -12.93
CA ALA A 90 3.35 -4.66 -14.24
C ALA A 90 4.33 -3.47 -14.14
N PHE A 91 4.07 -2.49 -13.27
CA PHE A 91 5.02 -1.39 -13.02
C PHE A 91 6.29 -1.89 -12.33
N CYS A 92 6.20 -2.76 -11.32
CA CYS A 92 7.37 -3.33 -10.67
C CYS A 92 8.28 -4.06 -11.67
N ILE A 93 7.68 -4.93 -12.51
CA ILE A 93 8.41 -5.66 -13.56
C ILE A 93 9.05 -4.69 -14.57
N LYS A 94 8.27 -3.75 -15.12
CA LYS A 94 8.74 -2.80 -16.14
C LYS A 94 9.87 -1.91 -15.63
N LEU A 95 9.80 -1.48 -14.37
CA LEU A 95 10.77 -0.59 -13.75
C LEU A 95 11.93 -1.34 -13.07
N LYS A 96 11.94 -2.68 -13.14
CA LYS A 96 12.92 -3.55 -12.47
C LYS A 96 13.02 -3.27 -10.97
N LYS A 97 11.88 -2.94 -10.33
CA LYS A 97 11.78 -2.73 -8.89
C LYS A 97 11.50 -4.07 -8.19
N PRO A 98 12.17 -4.39 -7.07
CA PRO A 98 11.88 -5.56 -6.27
C PRO A 98 10.41 -5.61 -5.85
N TYR A 99 9.80 -6.79 -5.87
CA TYR A 99 8.44 -6.98 -5.39
C TYR A 99 8.28 -8.33 -4.69
N CYS A 100 7.31 -8.38 -3.77
CA CYS A 100 6.89 -9.59 -3.08
C CYS A 100 5.39 -9.78 -3.29
N LEU A 101 5.02 -10.94 -3.84
CA LEU A 101 3.64 -11.35 -4.05
C LEU A 101 3.16 -12.14 -2.84
N ILE A 102 2.07 -11.68 -2.21
CA ILE A 102 1.41 -12.37 -1.11
C ILE A 102 -0.03 -12.75 -1.52
N ASP A 103 -0.25 -14.04 -1.76
CA ASP A 103 -1.60 -14.57 -1.96
C ASP A 103 -2.30 -14.80 -0.61
N MET A 104 -3.32 -14.00 -0.36
CA MET A 104 -4.12 -14.05 0.87
C MET A 104 -5.06 -15.27 0.95
N ASN A 105 -5.12 -16.10 -0.09
CA ASN A 105 -5.80 -17.40 -0.02
C ASN A 105 -4.89 -18.48 0.58
N GLU A 106 -3.57 -18.36 0.40
CA GLU A 106 -2.56 -19.32 0.87
C GLU A 106 -2.05 -18.97 2.27
N ILE A 107 -2.09 -17.69 2.66
CA ILE A 107 -1.62 -17.25 3.98
C ILE A 107 -2.73 -17.35 5.03
N ARG A 108 -2.45 -18.13 6.08
CA ARG A 108 -3.20 -18.12 7.34
C ARG A 108 -2.43 -17.32 8.38
N VAL A 109 -3.00 -16.19 8.80
CA VAL A 109 -2.45 -15.39 9.90
C VAL A 109 -3.06 -15.88 11.21
N ALA A 110 -2.22 -16.19 12.21
CA ALA A 110 -2.71 -16.42 13.57
C ALA A 110 -3.38 -15.12 14.05
N ARG A 111 -4.70 -15.16 14.26
CA ARG A 111 -5.42 -14.05 14.87
C ARG A 111 -5.16 -14.13 16.36
N GLU A 112 -4.47 -13.16 16.94
CA GLU A 112 -4.59 -12.96 18.38
C GLU A 112 -6.07 -12.69 18.69
N PRO A 113 -6.64 -13.32 19.73
CA PRO A 113 -8.00 -12.99 20.13
C PRO A 113 -8.04 -11.50 20.43
N VAL A 114 -8.94 -10.79 19.75
CA VAL A 114 -9.26 -9.40 20.11
C VAL A 114 -9.85 -9.47 21.51
N ASN A 115 -9.03 -9.22 22.52
CA ASN A 115 -9.52 -8.93 23.87
C ASN A 115 -10.34 -7.64 23.75
N LYS A 116 -11.65 -7.80 23.59
CA LYS A 116 -12.62 -6.73 23.79
C LYS A 116 -12.58 -6.39 25.28
N THR A 117 -11.67 -5.51 25.67
CA THR A 117 -11.64 -4.94 27.00
C THR A 117 -12.46 -3.66 26.98
N VAL A 118 -13.70 -3.80 27.47
CA VAL A 118 -14.68 -2.80 27.94
C VAL A 118 -15.29 -1.88 26.89
#